data_AF-A0A9D1NUV8-F1
#
_entry.id   AF-A0A9D1NUV8-F1
#
_cell.length_a   1.000
_cell.length_b   1.000
_cell.length_c   1.000
_cell.angle_alpha   90.00
_cell.angle_beta   90.00
_cell.angle_gamma   90.00
#
_symmetry.space_group_name_H-M   'P 1'
#
loop_
_entity.id
_entity.type
_entity.pdbx_description
1 polymer ?
#
loop_
_entity_poly.entity_id
_entity_poly.type
_entity_poly.pdbx_seq_one_letter_code
_entity_poly.pdbx_strand_id
1 'polypeptide(L)'
;MSNANENFIMLPTVDICFKELMKNENVRRGFIAALMGVPPEKIRRTVLKDGTLPPEYGTDKLGLLDVKVILDNGVQIDIEMQVAFFAHWDARVLFYLSRMISGQLGKGEAYGELKKLPDEVENEDILIRWMRFLGGKNREELERMAKTDMYIEEAYQDLN
;
A
#
# COMPACT_ATOMS: atom_id res chain seq x y z
N MET A 1 -25.32 -30.64 3.66
CA MET A 1 -24.29 -30.16 4.60
C MET A 1 -23.89 -28.79 4.10
N SER A 2 -24.26 -27.72 4.80
CA SER A 2 -23.80 -26.37 4.46
C SER A 2 -22.30 -26.30 4.74
N ASN A 3 -21.49 -26.09 3.70
CA ASN A 3 -20.06 -25.84 3.88
C ASN A 3 -19.90 -24.56 4.69
N ALA A 4 -19.49 -24.68 5.95
CA ALA A 4 -19.21 -23.53 6.81
C ALA A 4 -18.13 -22.59 6.21
N ASN A 5 -17.36 -23.08 5.24
CA ASN A 5 -16.35 -22.32 4.49
C ASN A 5 -16.91 -21.42 3.37
N GLU A 6 -18.14 -21.62 2.86
CA GLU A 6 -18.66 -20.78 1.76
C GLU A 6 -18.99 -19.35 2.22
N ASN A 7 -19.16 -19.14 3.53
CA ASN A 7 -19.44 -17.82 4.11
C ASN A 7 -18.21 -17.11 4.67
N PHE A 8 -17.06 -17.77 4.77
CA PHE A 8 -15.84 -17.14 5.30
C PHE A 8 -15.19 -16.25 4.25
N ILE A 9 -14.78 -15.04 4.62
CA ILE A 9 -14.00 -14.12 3.77
C ILE A 9 -12.89 -13.52 4.63
N MET A 10 -11.67 -13.45 4.11
CA MET A 10 -10.61 -12.73 4.80
C MET A 10 -10.85 -11.22 4.66
N LEU A 11 -10.85 -10.51 5.78
CA LEU A 11 -11.04 -9.05 5.77
C LEU A 11 -9.71 -8.36 5.43
N PRO A 12 -9.69 -7.37 4.51
CA PRO A 12 -8.47 -6.65 4.16
C PRO A 12 -7.79 -5.93 5.34
N THR A 13 -8.54 -5.64 6.41
CA THR A 13 -8.00 -5.05 7.65
C THR A 13 -7.10 -6.00 8.43
N VAL A 14 -7.09 -7.30 8.11
CA VAL A 14 -6.17 -8.27 8.70
C VAL A 14 -4.80 -8.12 8.04
N ASP A 15 -3.76 -7.85 8.82
CA ASP A 15 -2.40 -7.54 8.33
C ASP A 15 -1.87 -8.53 7.28
N ILE A 16 -1.99 -9.84 7.55
CA ILE A 16 -1.57 -10.88 6.62
C ILE A 16 -2.36 -10.79 5.31
N CYS A 17 -3.68 -10.60 5.40
CA CYS A 17 -4.54 -10.49 4.23
C CYS A 17 -4.17 -9.26 3.39
N PHE A 18 -3.96 -8.11 4.02
CA PHE A 18 -3.48 -6.90 3.34
C PHE A 18 -2.16 -7.14 2.60
N LYS A 19 -1.20 -7.78 3.26
CA LYS A 19 0.11 -8.10 2.68
C LYS A 19 -0.02 -9.07 1.50
N GLU A 20 -0.91 -10.07 1.58
CA GLU A 20 -1.19 -10.97 0.44
C GLU A 20 -1.84 -10.23 -0.73
N LEU A 21 -2.84 -9.37 -0.50
CA LEU A 21 -3.42 -8.52 -1.55
C LEU A 21 -2.34 -7.69 -2.26
N MET A 22 -1.42 -7.12 -1.49
CA MET A 22 -0.34 -6.32 -2.04
C MET A 22 0.70 -7.14 -2.80
N LYS A 23 0.72 -8.48 -2.72
CA LYS A 23 1.55 -9.32 -3.60
C LYS A 23 0.99 -9.42 -5.00
N ASN A 24 -0.33 -9.40 -5.16
CA ASN A 24 -0.95 -9.35 -6.48
C ASN A 24 -0.57 -8.02 -7.18
N GLU A 25 0.15 -8.13 -8.30
CA GLU A 25 0.65 -6.97 -9.05
C GLU A 25 -0.47 -6.15 -9.65
N ASN A 26 -1.59 -6.75 -10.06
CA ASN A 26 -2.74 -6.03 -10.59
C ASN A 26 -3.44 -5.23 -9.50
N VAL A 27 -3.71 -5.86 -8.35
CA VAL A 27 -4.33 -5.21 -7.18
C VAL A 27 -3.47 -4.04 -6.71
N ARG A 28 -2.18 -4.29 -6.48
CA ARG A 28 -1.21 -3.25 -6.07
C ARG A 28 -1.12 -2.12 -7.09
N ARG A 29 -1.13 -2.43 -8.38
CA ARG A 29 -1.14 -1.45 -9.47
C ARG A 29 -2.40 -0.60 -9.46
N GLY A 30 -3.59 -1.21 -9.33
CA GLY A 30 -4.86 -0.48 -9.27
C GLY A 30 -4.90 0.49 -8.07
N PHE A 31 -4.43 0.03 -6.91
CA PHE A 31 -4.33 0.87 -5.71
C PHE A 31 -3.35 2.04 -5.89
N ILE A 32 -2.15 1.78 -6.42
CA ILE A 32 -1.14 2.83 -6.65
C ILE A 32 -1.60 3.84 -7.71
N ALA A 33 -2.27 3.36 -8.76
CA ALA A 33 -2.83 4.22 -9.78
C ALA A 33 -3.87 5.19 -9.21
N ALA A 34 -4.75 4.69 -8.33
CA ALA A 34 -5.69 5.50 -7.57
C ALA A 34 -4.99 6.53 -6.68
N LEU A 35 -3.95 6.10 -5.95
CA LEU A 35 -3.13 6.98 -5.10
C LEU A 35 -2.46 8.10 -5.90
N MET A 36 -2.01 7.81 -7.11
CA MET A 36 -1.34 8.78 -7.99
C MET A 36 -2.30 9.59 -8.86
N GLY A 37 -3.60 9.32 -8.82
CA GLY A 37 -4.59 9.98 -9.68
C GLY A 37 -4.43 9.69 -11.17
N VAL A 38 -3.80 8.58 -11.54
CA VAL A 38 -3.54 8.22 -12.95
C VAL A 38 -4.26 6.94 -13.37
N PRO A 39 -4.50 6.73 -14.68
CA PRO A 39 -4.99 5.45 -15.16
C PRO A 39 -4.01 4.30 -14.84
N PRO A 40 -4.48 3.12 -14.43
CA PRO A 40 -3.63 1.97 -14.09
C PRO A 40 -2.66 1.54 -15.20
N GLU A 41 -2.98 1.80 -16.46
CA GLU A 41 -2.12 1.52 -17.62
C GLU A 41 -0.84 2.38 -17.63
N LYS A 42 -0.86 3.54 -16.95
CA LYS A 42 0.34 4.37 -16.77
C LYS A 42 1.30 3.81 -15.73
N ILE A 43 0.84 2.92 -14.85
CA ILE A 43 1.68 2.23 -13.86
C ILE A 43 2.25 0.97 -14.52
N ARG A 44 3.46 1.08 -15.07
CA ARG A 44 4.07 0.01 -15.89
C ARG A 44 4.49 -1.21 -15.09
N ARG A 45 5.15 -1.00 -13.95
CA ARG A 45 5.64 -2.08 -13.09
C ARG A 45 5.70 -1.61 -11.65
N THR A 46 5.31 -2.50 -10.75
CA THR A 46 5.42 -2.28 -9.31
C THR A 46 6.21 -3.42 -8.69
N VAL A 47 7.27 -3.12 -7.94
CA VAL A 47 8.14 -4.13 -7.33
C VAL A 47 8.01 -4.06 -5.81
N LEU A 48 7.63 -5.17 -5.18
CA LEU A 48 7.71 -5.31 -3.73
C LEU A 48 9.17 -5.46 -3.30
N LYS A 49 9.57 -4.68 -2.30
CA LYS A 49 10.88 -4.78 -1.65
C LYS A 49 10.72 -5.16 -0.19
N ASP A 50 11.81 -5.68 0.38
CA ASP A 50 11.91 -5.88 1.82
C ASP A 50 11.60 -4.56 2.55
N GLY A 51 10.68 -4.64 3.50
CA GLY A 51 10.26 -3.51 4.34
C GLY A 51 11.25 -3.20 5.47
N THR A 52 12.31 -3.98 5.61
CA THR A 52 13.35 -3.74 6.62
C THR A 52 14.16 -2.48 6.30
N LEU A 53 14.15 -1.51 7.23
CA LEU A 53 15.00 -0.33 7.21
C LEU A 53 16.13 -0.56 8.22
N PRO A 54 17.31 -1.04 7.78
CA PRO A 54 18.37 -1.43 8.70
C PRO A 54 18.88 -0.23 9.51
N PRO A 55 19.32 -0.45 10.76
CA PRO A 55 19.98 0.58 11.56
C PRO A 55 21.32 0.98 10.94
N GLU A 56 21.76 2.22 11.18
CA GLU A 56 23.08 2.69 10.75
C GLU A 56 24.13 2.47 11.86
N TYR A 57 23.72 2.69 13.10
CA TYR A 57 24.48 2.40 14.31
C TYR A 57 23.77 1.36 15.18
N GLY A 58 24.52 0.65 16.02
CA GLY A 58 23.96 -0.42 16.86
C GLY A 58 22.90 0.04 17.89
N THR A 59 22.80 1.33 18.16
CA THR A 59 21.78 1.94 19.03
C THR A 59 20.53 2.38 18.29
N ASP A 60 20.55 2.39 16.96
CA ASP A 60 19.44 2.87 16.17
C ASP A 60 18.26 1.89 16.21
N LYS A 61 17.07 2.45 16.09
CA LYS A 61 15.85 1.66 15.98
C LYS A 61 15.79 0.99 14.61
N LEU A 62 15.45 -0.30 14.58
CA LEU A 62 15.08 -1.01 13.36
C LEU A 62 13.71 -0.51 12.88
N GLY A 63 13.60 -0.11 11.61
CA GLY A 63 12.32 0.19 10.97
C GLY A 63 11.79 -1.03 10.23
N LEU A 64 10.50 -1.32 10.39
CA LEU A 64 9.81 -2.40 9.68
C LEU A 64 8.57 -1.82 9.01
N LEU A 65 8.61 -1.74 7.69
CA LEU A 65 7.49 -1.32 6.86
C LEU A 65 6.58 -2.51 6.58
N ASP A 66 5.26 -2.28 6.51
CA ASP A 66 4.32 -3.33 6.13
C ASP A 66 4.48 -3.71 4.66
N VAL A 67 4.47 -2.72 3.77
CA VAL A 67 4.60 -2.90 2.33
C VAL A 67 5.44 -1.77 1.74
N LYS A 68 6.58 -2.14 1.15
CA LYS A 68 7.44 -1.22 0.40
C LYS A 68 7.36 -1.49 -1.10
N VAL A 69 6.94 -0.50 -1.87
CA VAL A 69 6.83 -0.59 -3.33
C VAL A 69 7.81 0.33 -4.02
N ILE A 70 8.46 -0.16 -5.06
CA ILE A 70 9.30 0.63 -5.97
C ILE A 70 8.67 0.65 -7.35
N LEU A 71 8.46 1.84 -7.90
CA LEU A 71 8.00 2.05 -9.27
C LEU A 71 9.18 2.02 -10.26
N ASP A 72 8.88 1.89 -11.54
CA ASP A 72 9.88 1.87 -12.61
C ASP A 72 10.72 3.16 -12.71
N ASN A 73 10.13 4.31 -12.36
CA ASN A 73 10.79 5.60 -12.30
C ASN A 73 11.63 5.83 -11.01
N GLY A 74 11.70 4.83 -10.14
CA GLY A 74 12.46 4.85 -8.88
C GLY A 74 11.73 5.46 -7.69
N VAL A 75 10.49 5.93 -7.85
CA VAL A 75 9.65 6.38 -6.73
C VAL A 75 9.44 5.22 -5.75
N GLN A 76 9.65 5.49 -4.47
CA GLN A 76 9.43 4.54 -3.40
C GLN A 76 8.16 4.92 -2.63
N ILE A 77 7.29 3.94 -2.40
CA ILE A 77 6.02 4.11 -1.69
C ILE A 77 6.04 3.20 -0.47
N ASP A 78 5.75 3.79 0.68
CA ASP A 78 5.46 3.09 1.93
C ASP A 78 3.95 2.97 2.09
N ILE A 79 3.45 1.75 2.32
CA ILE A 79 2.03 1.48 2.52
C ILE A 79 1.86 0.72 3.83
N GLU A 80 1.20 1.36 4.80
CA GLU A 80 1.00 0.83 6.15
C GLU A 80 -0.48 0.53 6.39
N MET A 81 -0.78 -0.61 7.01
CA MET A 81 -2.15 -1.00 7.37
C MET A 81 -2.40 -0.74 8.85
N GLN A 82 -3.35 0.14 9.18
CA GLN A 82 -3.68 0.49 10.56
C GLN A 82 -5.18 0.38 10.82
N VAL A 83 -5.59 -0.44 11.80
CA VAL A 83 -7.01 -0.67 12.14
C VAL A 83 -7.47 0.22 13.32
N ALA A 84 -6.54 0.75 14.12
CA ALA A 84 -6.85 1.53 15.33
C ALA A 84 -5.91 2.73 15.49
N PHE A 85 -6.33 3.68 16.33
CA PHE A 85 -5.51 4.83 16.69
C PHE A 85 -4.33 4.38 17.57
N PHE A 86 -3.12 4.50 17.05
CA PHE A 86 -1.88 4.22 17.78
C PHE A 86 -1.27 5.51 18.32
N ALA A 87 -1.01 5.56 19.63
CA ALA A 87 -0.20 6.62 20.22
C ALA A 87 1.19 6.64 19.54
N HIS A 88 1.68 7.83 19.19
CA HIS A 88 2.98 8.07 18.53
C HIS A 88 3.10 7.57 17.08
N TRP A 89 1.97 7.33 16.39
CA TRP A 89 1.96 6.99 14.97
C TRP A 89 2.64 8.06 14.11
N ASP A 90 2.43 9.33 14.43
CA ASP A 90 3.08 10.49 13.82
C ASP A 90 4.62 10.38 13.86
N ALA A 91 5.18 10.02 15.02
CA ALA A 91 6.61 9.82 15.19
C ALA A 91 7.13 8.61 14.38
N ARG A 92 6.34 7.53 14.27
CA ARG A 92 6.70 6.34 13.48
C ARG A 92 6.73 6.64 11.98
N VAL A 93 5.68 7.28 11.46
CA VAL A 93 5.60 7.70 10.05
C VAL A 93 6.74 8.64 9.72
N LEU A 94 7.00 9.63 10.58
CA LEU A 94 8.10 10.56 10.36
C LEU A 94 9.46 9.84 10.35
N PHE A 95 9.68 8.90 11.27
CA PHE A 95 10.91 8.11 11.33
C PHE A 95 11.10 7.28 10.04
N TYR A 96 10.07 6.56 9.60
CA TYR A 96 10.11 5.73 8.39
C TYR A 96 10.35 6.56 7.14
N LEU A 97 9.57 7.63 6.96
CA LEU A 97 9.72 8.53 5.84
C LEU A 97 11.11 9.17 5.81
N SER A 98 11.64 9.59 6.96
CA SER A 98 12.98 10.17 7.07
C SER A 98 14.05 9.18 6.61
N ARG A 99 13.99 7.92 7.06
CA ARG A 99 14.94 6.87 6.66
C ARG A 99 14.81 6.50 5.18
N MET A 100 13.59 6.45 4.65
CA MET A 100 13.37 6.19 3.23
C MET A 100 13.94 7.31 2.36
N ILE A 101 13.69 8.57 2.71
CA ILE A 101 14.20 9.73 1.96
C ILE A 101 15.72 9.80 2.07
N SER A 102 16.30 9.67 3.27
CA SER A 102 17.75 9.74 3.46
C SER A 102 18.48 8.59 2.76
N GLY A 103 17.83 7.43 2.60
CA GLY A 103 18.38 6.28 1.90
C GLY A 103 18.28 6.35 0.37
N GLN A 104 17.63 7.37 -0.21
CA GLN A 104 17.54 7.51 -1.67
C GLN A 104 18.79 8.11 -2.30
N LEU A 105 19.49 8.99 -1.58
CA LEU A 105 20.62 9.74 -2.12
C LEU A 105 21.97 9.26 -1.58
N GLY A 106 22.93 9.14 -2.48
CA GLY A 106 24.34 8.95 -2.20
C GLY A 106 25.12 10.25 -2.00
N LYS A 107 26.37 10.10 -1.58
CA LYS A 107 27.29 11.24 -1.41
C LYS A 107 27.52 11.94 -2.75
N GLY A 108 27.16 13.24 -2.82
CA GLY A 108 27.40 14.10 -3.98
C GLY A 108 26.23 14.20 -4.96
N GLU A 109 25.15 13.45 -4.74
CA GLU A 109 23.91 13.59 -5.52
C GLU A 109 23.15 14.85 -5.14
N ALA A 110 22.47 15.46 -6.12
CA ALA A 110 21.72 16.68 -5.89
C ALA A 110 20.37 16.39 -5.22
N TYR A 111 19.93 17.25 -4.29
CA TYR A 111 18.63 17.07 -3.62
C TYR A 111 17.42 17.07 -4.57
N GLY A 112 17.56 17.64 -5.77
CA GLY A 112 16.53 17.59 -6.83
C GLY A 112 16.32 16.19 -7.43
N GLU A 113 17.23 15.25 -7.18
CA GLU A 113 17.13 13.87 -7.67
C GLU A 113 16.25 12.97 -6.79
N LEU A 114 15.82 13.48 -5.61
CA LEU A 114 14.88 12.80 -4.72
C LEU A 114 13.61 12.39 -5.47
N LYS A 115 13.29 11.11 -5.40
CA LYS A 115 12.06 10.56 -5.97
C LYS A 115 10.93 10.76 -4.96
N LYS A 116 9.94 11.53 -5.36
CA LYS A 116 8.75 11.87 -4.57
C LYS A 116 7.50 11.49 -5.34
N LEU A 117 6.40 11.33 -4.62
CA LEU A 117 5.08 11.30 -5.24
C LEU A 117 4.78 12.66 -5.90
N PRO A 118 3.86 12.71 -6.88
CA PRO A 118 3.36 13.96 -7.44
C PRO A 118 2.81 14.89 -6.35
N ASP A 119 2.88 16.20 -6.56
CA ASP A 119 2.40 17.21 -5.61
C ASP A 119 0.86 17.22 -5.48
N GLU A 120 0.14 16.75 -6.50
CA GLU A 120 -1.32 16.72 -6.55
C GLU A 120 -1.83 15.30 -6.85
N VAL A 121 -2.85 14.86 -6.11
CA VAL A 121 -3.59 13.62 -6.37
C VAL A 121 -4.90 13.99 -7.05
N GLU A 122 -4.98 13.83 -8.35
CA GLU A 122 -6.10 14.36 -9.16
C GLU A 122 -7.43 13.58 -9.01
N ASN A 123 -7.43 12.40 -8.38
CA ASN A 123 -8.58 11.49 -8.39
C ASN A 123 -8.96 10.94 -7.01
N GLU A 124 -9.46 11.83 -6.14
CA GLU A 124 -9.93 11.48 -4.80
C GLU A 124 -11.06 10.43 -4.81
N ASP A 125 -11.94 10.42 -5.83
CA ASP A 125 -13.09 9.51 -5.90
C ASP A 125 -12.68 8.03 -6.05
N ILE A 126 -11.65 7.73 -6.84
CA ILE A 126 -11.14 6.36 -6.97
C ILE A 126 -10.38 5.96 -5.70
N LEU A 127 -9.56 6.85 -5.15
CA LEU A 127 -8.81 6.57 -3.92
C LEU A 127 -9.76 6.31 -2.74
N ILE A 128 -10.84 7.08 -2.61
CA ILE A 128 -11.89 6.87 -1.60
C ILE A 128 -12.55 5.50 -1.77
N ARG A 129 -12.78 5.02 -2.99
CA ARG A 129 -13.30 3.67 -3.24
C ARG A 129 -12.35 2.58 -2.74
N TRP A 130 -11.07 2.72 -3.03
CA TRP A 130 -10.04 1.81 -2.49
C TRP A 130 -9.97 1.84 -0.96
N MET A 131 -10.00 3.03 -0.35
CA MET A 131 -10.00 3.17 1.12
C MET A 131 -11.22 2.50 1.74
N ARG A 132 -12.41 2.63 1.12
CA ARG A 132 -13.62 1.93 1.57
C ARG A 132 -13.51 0.42 1.41
N PHE A 133 -12.95 -0.06 0.30
CA PHE A 133 -12.74 -1.49 0.08
C PHE A 133 -11.80 -2.11 1.13
N LEU A 134 -10.64 -1.50 1.34
CA LEU A 134 -9.66 -1.97 2.32
C LEU A 134 -10.16 -1.85 3.76
N GLY A 135 -11.12 -0.95 4.02
CA GLY A 135 -11.81 -0.82 5.31
C GLY A 135 -13.11 -1.63 5.44
N GLY A 136 -13.47 -2.44 4.44
CA GLY A 136 -14.73 -3.17 4.39
C GLY A 136 -14.87 -4.19 5.54
N LYS A 137 -16.08 -4.32 6.08
CA LYS A 137 -16.32 -5.07 7.33
C LYS A 137 -16.97 -6.42 7.13
N ASN A 138 -17.52 -6.69 5.95
CA ASN A 138 -18.24 -7.91 5.65
C ASN A 138 -18.26 -8.19 4.14
N ARG A 139 -18.61 -9.44 3.79
CA ARG A 139 -18.66 -9.95 2.41
C ARG A 139 -19.57 -9.11 1.50
N GLU A 140 -20.79 -8.79 1.92
CA GLU A 140 -21.75 -8.05 1.10
C GLU A 140 -21.25 -6.65 0.72
N GLU A 141 -20.59 -5.98 1.66
CA GLU A 141 -19.99 -4.66 1.43
C GLU A 141 -18.84 -4.76 0.41
N LEU A 142 -17.93 -5.72 0.61
CA LEU A 142 -16.79 -5.96 -0.27
C LEU A 142 -17.24 -6.34 -1.69
N GLU A 143 -18.23 -7.24 -1.81
CA GLU A 143 -18.79 -7.66 -3.09
C GLU A 143 -19.47 -6.50 -3.84
N ARG A 144 -20.16 -5.61 -3.12
CA ARG A 144 -20.75 -4.41 -3.72
C ARG A 144 -19.69 -3.48 -4.31
N MET A 145 -18.56 -3.33 -3.62
CA MET A 145 -17.45 -2.49 -4.07
C MET A 145 -16.69 -3.12 -5.24
N ALA A 146 -16.50 -4.44 -5.23
CA ALA A 146 -15.92 -5.21 -6.33
C ALA A 146 -16.62 -4.96 -7.67
N LYS A 147 -17.94 -4.80 -7.67
CA LYS A 147 -18.73 -4.53 -8.90
C LYS A 147 -18.46 -3.15 -9.53
N THR A 148 -17.69 -2.28 -8.88
CA THR A 148 -17.48 -0.89 -9.35
C THR A 148 -16.16 -0.66 -10.08
N ASP A 149 -15.20 -1.57 -9.96
CA ASP A 149 -13.85 -1.41 -10.49
C ASP A 149 -13.19 -2.79 -10.64
N MET A 150 -12.62 -3.07 -11.81
CA MET A 150 -12.05 -4.40 -12.12
C MET A 150 -10.85 -4.77 -11.23
N TYR A 151 -10.09 -3.80 -10.74
CA TYR A 151 -8.96 -4.05 -9.84
C TYR A 151 -9.43 -4.32 -8.41
N ILE A 152 -10.53 -3.69 -8.00
CA ILE A 152 -11.20 -4.01 -6.74
C ILE A 152 -11.88 -5.39 -6.84
N GLU A 153 -12.43 -5.74 -8.00
CA GLU A 153 -12.96 -7.08 -8.27
C GLU A 153 -11.88 -8.15 -8.12
N GLU A 154 -10.71 -7.94 -8.73
CA GLU A 154 -9.59 -8.86 -8.59
C GLU A 154 -9.12 -8.96 -7.14
N ALA A 155 -9.03 -7.82 -6.44
CA ALA A 155 -8.70 -7.80 -5.02
C ALA A 155 -9.72 -8.58 -4.18
N TYR A 156 -11.01 -8.51 -4.52
CA TYR A 156 -12.06 -9.27 -3.85
C TYR A 156 -11.94 -10.78 -4.12
N GLN A 157 -11.55 -11.18 -5.33
CA GLN A 157 -11.33 -12.58 -5.66
C GLN A 157 -10.21 -13.19 -4.81
N ASP A 158 -9.15 -12.43 -4.54
CA ASP A 158 -8.02 -12.82 -3.67
C ASP A 158 -8.40 -12.98 -2.18
N LEU A 159 -9.61 -12.57 -1.76
CA LEU A 159 -10.09 -12.71 -0.37
C LEU A 159 -10.80 -14.04 -0.08
N ASN A 160 -11.09 -14.84 -1.12
CA ASN A 160 -11.87 -16.08 -1.01
C ASN A 160 -11.00 -17.33 -0.87
#